data_AF-A0A4Z2E887-F1
#
_entry.id   AF-A0A4Z2E887-F1
#
_cell.length_a   1.000
_cell.length_b   1.000
_cell.length_c   1.000
_cell.angle_alpha   90.00
_cell.angle_beta   90.00
_cell.angle_gamma   90.00
#
_symmetry.space_group_name_H-M   'P 1'
#
loop_
_entity.id
_entity.type
_entity.pdbx_description
1 polymer ?
#
loop_
_entity_poly.entity_id
_entity_poly.type
_entity_poly.pdbx_seq_one_letter_code
_entity_poly.pdbx_strand_id
1 'polypeptide(L)'
;MPLAATLAFIVGGLFFAEPMRDKKYVTMMDPFQEKYGNGLTGLLSVVPLMSEIIWVTSTLISLGVTMSVILDLSYAVCIWISAAVAVTYTLLGGLYSVAYTDVIQLSLIFVTSVKYI
;
A
#
# COMPACT_ATOMS: atom_id res chain seq x y z
N MET A 1 -8.56 16.52 8.36
CA MET A 1 -7.68 15.68 9.20
C MET A 1 -6.18 15.71 8.82
N PRO A 2 -5.58 16.79 8.27
CA PRO A 2 -4.15 16.75 7.90
C PRO A 2 -3.21 16.89 9.11
N LEU A 3 -3.49 17.81 10.05
CA LEU A 3 -2.61 18.05 11.21
C LEU A 3 -2.46 16.84 12.13
N ALA A 4 -3.56 16.14 12.42
CA ALA A 4 -3.54 14.94 13.27
C ALA A 4 -2.72 13.81 12.64
N ALA A 5 -2.81 13.61 11.32
CA ALA A 5 -2.04 12.61 10.61
C ALA A 5 -0.54 12.94 10.63
N THR A 6 -0.15 14.19 10.34
CA THR A 6 1.25 14.62 10.39
C THR A 6 1.85 14.44 11.78
N LEU A 7 1.12 14.83 12.83
CA LEU A 7 1.56 14.62 14.21
C LEU A 7 1.70 13.14 14.55
N ALA A 8 0.74 12.30 14.16
CA ALA A 8 0.82 10.86 14.37
C ALA A 8 2.02 10.23 13.65
N PHE A 9 2.36 10.68 12.44
CA PHE A 9 3.55 10.22 11.72
C PHE A 9 4.85 10.67 12.39
N ILE A 10 4.94 11.91 12.86
CA ILE A 10 6.14 12.42 13.54
C ILE A 10 6.36 11.65 14.85
N VAL A 11 5.31 11.53 15.68
CA VAL A 11 5.37 10.82 16.96
C VAL A 11 5.63 9.33 16.72
N GLY A 12 4.92 8.71 15.78
CA GLY A 12 5.11 7.30 15.42
C GLY A 12 6.53 7.02 14.91
N GLY A 13 7.06 7.88 14.05
CA GLY A 13 8.42 7.77 13.54
C GLY A 13 9.47 7.88 14.64
N LEU A 14 9.36 8.88 15.52
CA LEU A 14 10.35 9.08 16.59
C LEU A 14 10.32 7.94 17.64
N PHE A 15 9.15 7.44 18.01
CA PHE A 15 9.03 6.42 19.06
C PHE A 15 9.24 4.98 18.56
N PHE A 16 8.83 4.67 17.32
CA PHE A 16 8.86 3.28 16.83
C PHE A 16 10.02 3.00 15.87
N ALA A 17 10.56 3.98 15.13
CA ALA A 17 11.57 3.70 14.11
C ALA A 17 12.89 3.19 14.70
N GLU A 18 13.36 3.78 15.80
CA GLU A 18 14.60 3.39 16.48
C GLU A 18 14.52 1.95 17.07
N PRO A 19 13.54 1.60 17.92
CA PRO A 19 13.46 0.25 18.47
C PRO A 19 13.19 -0.84 17.42
N MET A 20 12.48 -0.51 16.33
CA MET A 20 12.26 -1.46 15.24
C MET A 20 13.54 -1.72 14.44
N ARG A 21 14.38 -0.70 14.25
CA ARG A 21 15.65 -0.82 13.53
C ARG A 21 16.70 -1.59 14.33
N ASP A 22 16.81 -1.32 15.62
CA ASP A 22 17.79 -1.96 16.49
C ASP A 22 17.56 -3.47 16.62
N LYS A 23 16.30 -3.88 16.68
CA LYS A 23 15.90 -5.28 16.73
C LYS A 23 15.83 -5.97 15.36
N LYS A 24 16.15 -5.26 14.27
CA LYS A 24 16.10 -5.75 12.88
C LYS A 24 14.76 -6.39 12.52
N TYR A 25 13.66 -5.83 13.04
CA TYR A 25 12.33 -6.30 12.65
C TYR A 25 12.06 -6.01 11.18
N VAL A 26 11.49 -6.98 10.49
CA VAL A 26 11.13 -6.93 9.07
C VAL A 26 9.64 -6.64 8.92
N THR A 27 8.82 -7.03 9.89
CA THR A 27 7.37 -6.80 9.89
C THR A 27 6.90 -6.06 11.14
N MET A 28 5.80 -5.32 11.02
CA MET A 28 5.12 -4.71 12.17
C MET A 28 4.61 -5.74 13.19
N MET A 29 4.50 -7.01 12.79
CA MET A 29 4.02 -8.09 13.64
C MET A 29 5.14 -8.76 14.45
N ASP A 30 6.42 -8.51 14.12
CA ASP A 30 7.56 -9.14 14.79
C ASP A 30 7.64 -8.84 16.30
N PRO A 31 7.40 -7.60 16.79
CA PRO A 31 7.32 -7.33 18.23
C PRO A 31 6.21 -8.13 18.92
N PHE A 32 5.09 -8.36 18.23
CA PHE A 32 3.98 -9.16 18.75
C PHE A 32 4.33 -10.65 18.75
N GLN A 33 5.08 -11.11 17.74
CA GLN A 33 5.60 -12.48 17.68
C GLN A 33 6.54 -12.79 18.85
N GLU A 34 7.45 -11.88 19.18
CA GLU A 34 8.38 -12.04 20.31
C GLU A 34 7.63 -12.04 21.65
N LYS A 35 6.56 -11.24 21.79
CA LYS A 35 5.81 -11.10 23.06
C LYS A 35 4.72 -12.15 23.28
N TYR A 36 4.03 -12.59 22.23
CA TYR A 36 2.83 -13.44 22.33
C TYR A 36 2.97 -14.81 21.65
N GLY A 37 4.11 -15.07 21.01
CA GLY A 37 4.38 -16.32 20.31
C GLY A 37 3.68 -16.43 18.95
N ASN A 38 4.10 -17.43 18.17
CA ASN A 38 3.72 -17.56 16.76
C ASN A 38 2.22 -17.78 16.53
N GLY A 39 1.54 -18.49 17.44
CA GLY A 39 0.12 -18.84 17.29
C GLY A 39 -0.81 -17.62 17.37
N LEU A 40 -0.63 -16.76 18.38
CA LEU A 40 -1.47 -15.58 18.55
C LEU A 40 -1.16 -14.52 17.49
N THR A 41 0.11 -14.32 17.15
CA THR A 41 0.51 -13.36 16.12
C THR A 41 0.00 -13.75 14.73
N GLY A 42 -0.02 -15.04 14.41
CA GLY A 42 -0.66 -15.54 13.19
C GLY A 42 -2.15 -15.17 13.13
N LEU A 43 -2.89 -15.36 14.23
CA LEU A 43 -4.30 -14.96 14.28
C LEU A 43 -4.48 -13.43 14.17
N LEU A 44 -3.63 -12.66 14.85
CA LEU A 44 -3.65 -11.19 14.77
C LEU A 44 -3.32 -10.69 13.35
N SER A 45 -2.55 -11.43 12.56
CA SER A 45 -2.23 -11.05 11.17
C SER A 45 -3.41 -11.20 10.20
N VAL A 46 -4.41 -12.02 10.53
CA VAL A 46 -5.59 -12.25 9.67
C VAL A 46 -6.41 -10.96 9.52
N VAL A 47 -6.57 -10.19 10.59
CA VAL A 47 -7.41 -8.98 10.57
C VAL A 47 -6.83 -7.91 9.62
N PRO A 48 -5.53 -7.54 9.68
CA PRO A 48 -4.90 -6.68 8.70
C PRO A 48 -5.00 -7.22 7.27
N LEU A 49 -4.75 -8.52 7.06
CA LEU A 49 -4.81 -9.12 5.72
C LEU A 49 -6.21 -8.96 5.09
N MET A 50 -7.27 -9.15 5.87
CA MET A 50 -8.64 -8.94 5.39
C MET A 50 -8.90 -7.46 5.05
N SER A 51 -8.37 -6.53 5.84
CA SER A 51 -8.45 -5.09 5.55
C SER A 51 -7.74 -4.72 4.25
N GLU A 52 -6.55 -5.29 4.00
CA GLU A 52 -5.79 -5.07 2.78
C GLU A 52 -6.54 -5.58 1.53
N ILE A 53 -7.20 -6.74 1.61
CA ILE A 53 -8.01 -7.25 0.49
C ILE A 53 -9.13 -6.28 0.11
N ILE A 54 -9.83 -5.74 1.10
CA ILE A 54 -10.91 -4.77 0.88
C ILE A 54 -10.36 -3.49 0.26
N TRP A 55 -9.22 -3.01 0.76
CA TRP A 55 -8.57 -1.81 0.27
C TRP A 55 -8.13 -1.96 -1.19
N VAL A 56 -7.37 -3.02 -1.49
CA VAL A 56 -6.86 -3.30 -2.86
C VAL A 56 -8.01 -3.48 -3.85
N THR A 57 -9.07 -4.17 -3.47
CA THR A 57 -10.26 -4.35 -4.32
C THR A 57 -10.89 -3.01 -4.68
N SER A 58 -11.06 -2.12 -3.68
CA SER A 58 -11.63 -0.80 -3.86
C SER A 58 -10.78 0.08 -4.78
N THR A 59 -9.45 0.05 -4.61
CA THR A 59 -8.51 0.76 -5.48
C THR A 59 -8.57 0.25 -6.92
N LEU A 60 -8.61 -1.07 -7.12
CA LEU A 60 -8.65 -1.68 -8.45
C LEU A 60 -9.97 -1.37 -9.18
N ILE A 61 -11.09 -1.37 -8.45
CA ILE A 61 -12.40 -0.92 -8.95
C ILE A 61 -12.32 0.54 -9.42
N SER A 62 -11.77 1.43 -8.59
CA SER A 62 -11.63 2.85 -8.94
C SER A 62 -10.77 3.05 -10.19
N LEU A 63 -9.65 2.34 -10.31
CA LEU A 63 -8.80 2.35 -11.50
C LEU A 63 -9.55 1.85 -12.74
N GLY A 64 -10.30 0.76 -12.60
CA GLY A 64 -11.12 0.20 -13.68
C GLY A 64 -12.19 1.18 -14.18
N VAL A 65 -12.84 1.92 -13.29
CA VAL A 65 -13.81 2.96 -13.66
C VAL A 65 -13.12 4.09 -14.42
N THR A 66 -12.01 4.62 -13.90
CA THR A 66 -11.28 5.71 -14.55
C THR A 66 -10.77 5.30 -15.94
N MET A 67 -10.23 4.08 -16.08
CA MET A 67 -9.76 3.59 -17.37
C MET A 67 -10.88 3.27 -18.36
N SER A 68 -12.04 2.81 -17.88
CA SER A 68 -13.21 2.61 -18.75
C SER A 68 -13.66 3.92 -19.40
N VAL A 69 -13.64 5.03 -18.65
CA VAL A 69 -13.96 6.37 -19.18
C VAL A 69 -12.93 6.87 -20.19
N ILE A 70 -11.64 6.57 -19.97
CA ILE A 70 -10.55 7.05 -20.84
C ILE A 70 -10.43 6.24 -22.13
N LEU A 71 -10.52 4.91 -22.04
CA LEU A 71 -10.31 3.99 -23.17
C LEU A 71 -11.60 3.62 -23.89
N ASP A 72 -12.77 4.00 -23.37
CA ASP A 72 -14.10 3.61 -23.89
C ASP A 72 -14.28 2.08 -24.02
N LEU A 73 -13.65 1.34 -23.11
CA LEU A 73 -13.71 -0.13 -23.02
C LEU A 73 -14.64 -0.56 -21.89
N SER A 74 -15.11 -1.82 -21.97
CA SER A 74 -15.91 -2.42 -20.91
C SER A 74 -15.18 -2.43 -19.58
N TYR A 75 -15.86 -2.01 -18.53
CA TYR A 75 -15.36 -1.94 -17.15
C TYR A 75 -14.65 -3.22 -16.68
N ALA A 76 -15.22 -4.39 -16.98
CA ALA A 76 -14.63 -5.67 -16.60
C ALA A 76 -13.24 -5.88 -17.24
N VAL A 77 -13.09 -5.51 -18.51
CA VAL A 77 -11.81 -5.63 -19.24
C VAL A 77 -10.77 -4.67 -18.66
N CYS A 78 -11.16 -3.44 -18.33
CA CYS A 78 -10.27 -2.46 -17.71
C CYS A 78 -9.76 -2.91 -16.34
N ILE A 79 -10.59 -3.55 -15.52
CA ILE A 79 -10.16 -4.13 -14.23
C ILE A 79 -9.11 -5.21 -14.46
N TRP A 80 -9.37 -6.17 -15.37
CA TRP A 80 -8.44 -7.28 -15.63
C TRP A 80 -7.10 -6.79 -16.16
N ILE A 81 -7.10 -5.80 -17.07
CA ILE A 81 -5.87 -5.19 -17.57
C ILE A 81 -5.10 -4.50 -16.44
N SER A 82 -5.79 -3.71 -15.61
CA SER A 82 -5.16 -3.00 -14.48
C SER A 82 -4.55 -3.98 -13.47
N ALA A 83 -5.26 -5.08 -13.18
CA ALA A 83 -4.77 -6.14 -12.30
C ALA A 83 -3.55 -6.86 -12.88
N ALA A 84 -3.56 -7.18 -14.18
CA ALA A 84 -2.46 -7.85 -14.86
C ALA A 84 -1.17 -7.01 -14.82
N VAL A 85 -1.29 -5.69 -15.05
CA VAL A 85 -0.17 -4.75 -14.92
C VAL A 85 0.35 -4.73 -13.47
N ALA A 86 -0.56 -4.55 -12.50
CA ALA A 86 -0.24 -4.52 -11.07
C ALA A 86 0.53 -5.76 -10.60
N VAL A 87 0.04 -6.94 -10.97
CA VAL A 87 0.64 -8.23 -10.61
C VAL A 87 1.99 -8.40 -11.29
N THR A 88 2.11 -8.03 -12.58
CA THR A 88 3.34 -8.24 -13.36
C THR A 88 4.52 -7.46 -12.78
N TYR A 89 4.36 -6.15 -12.51
CA TYR A 89 5.47 -5.37 -11.97
C TYR A 89 5.79 -5.73 -10.51
N THR A 90 4.81 -6.25 -9.75
CA THR A 90 5.02 -6.70 -8.37
C THR A 90 5.79 -8.02 -8.34
N LEU A 91 5.43 -8.99 -9.18
CA LEU A 91 6.09 -10.30 -9.23
C LEU A 91 7.53 -10.22 -9.77
N LEU A 92 7.78 -9.36 -10.77
CA LEU A 92 9.09 -9.32 -11.45
C LEU A 92 10.19 -8.62 -10.64
N GLY A 93 9.86 -7.75 -9.69
CA GLY A 93 10.89 -7.00 -8.96
C GLY A 93 10.68 -6.82 -7.46
N GLY A 94 9.71 -7.54 -6.87
CA GLY A 94 9.50 -7.56 -5.42
C GLY A 94 9.27 -6.17 -4.84
N LEU A 95 9.64 -5.98 -3.56
CA LEU A 95 9.43 -4.71 -2.85
C LEU A 95 10.17 -3.53 -3.50
N TYR A 96 11.31 -3.78 -4.14
CA TYR A 96 12.08 -2.75 -4.83
C TYR A 96 11.34 -2.18 -6.04
N SER A 97 10.75 -3.03 -6.88
CA SER A 97 9.95 -2.58 -8.03
C SER A 97 8.73 -1.80 -7.58
N VAL A 98 8.03 -2.26 -6.55
CA VAL A 98 6.88 -1.54 -5.98
C VAL A 98 7.29 -0.14 -5.50
N ALA A 99 8.39 -0.03 -4.75
CA ALA A 99 8.89 1.26 -4.27
C ALA A 99 9.25 2.22 -5.43
N TYR A 100 9.90 1.72 -6.48
CA TYR A 100 10.21 2.54 -7.66
C TYR A 100 8.94 3.00 -8.38
N THR A 101 7.96 2.11 -8.57
CA THR A 101 6.69 2.49 -9.20
C THR A 101 5.90 3.50 -8.38
N ASP A 102 5.94 3.41 -7.05
CA ASP A 102 5.26 4.36 -6.15
C ASP A 102 5.88 5.76 -6.24
N VAL A 103 7.22 5.87 -6.26
CA VAL A 103 7.91 7.16 -6.46
C VAL A 103 7.50 7.81 -7.79
N ILE A 104 7.39 7.03 -8.87
CA ILE A 104 6.95 7.53 -10.18
C ILE A 104 5.48 7.97 -10.11
N GLN A 105 4.59 7.15 -9.52
CA GLN A 105 3.16 7.47 -9.38
C GLN A 105 2.93 8.75 -8.58
N LEU A 106 3.56 8.88 -7.42
CA LEU A 106 3.46 10.08 -6.57
C LEU A 106 4.02 11.32 -7.27
N SER A 107 5.12 11.18 -8.01
CA SER A 107 5.70 12.28 -8.79
C SER A 107 4.75 12.76 -9.89
N LEU A 108 4.13 11.83 -10.63
CA LEU A 108 3.15 12.15 -11.67
C LEU A 108 1.89 12.81 -11.09
N ILE A 109 1.38 12.29 -9.97
CA ILE A 109 0.24 12.86 -9.25
C ILE A 109 0.57 14.28 -8.79
N PHE A 110 1.76 14.50 -8.24
CA PHE A 110 2.19 15.83 -7.79
C PHE A 110 2.24 16.84 -8.94
N VAL A 111 2.92 16.53 -10.05
CA VAL A 111 3.03 17.43 -11.21
C VAL A 111 1.66 17.73 -11.80
N THR A 112 0.80 16.72 -11.93
CA THR A 112 -0.56 16.91 -12.45
C THR A 112 -1.37 17.79 -11.51
N SER A 113 -1.36 17.51 -10.21
CA SER A 113 -2.13 18.28 -9.22
C SER A 113 -1.70 19.75 -9.16
N VAL A 114 -0.39 20.02 -9.24
CA VAL A 114 0.15 21.40 -9.26
C VAL A 114 -0.24 22.15 -10.54
N LYS A 115 -0.40 21.46 -11.67
CA LYS A 115 -0.80 22.07 -12.94
C LYS A 115 -2.30 22.41 -13.01
N TYR A 116 -3.12 21.84 -12.11
CA TYR A 116 -4.56 22.07 -12.00
C TYR A 116 -4.95 22.99 -10.81
N ILE A 117 -3.96 23.53 -10.10
CA ILE A 117 -4.08 24.60 -9.09
C ILE A 117 -3.69 25.92 -9.74
#